data_AF-A0A3Q2GK09-F1
#
_entry.id   AF-A0A3Q2GK09-F1
#
_cell.length_a   1.000
_cell.length_b   1.000
_cell.length_c   1.000
_cell.angle_alpha   90.00
_cell.angle_beta   90.00
_cell.angle_gamma   90.00
#
_symmetry.space_group_name_H-M   'P 1'
#
loop_
_entity.id
_entity.type
_entity.pdbx_description
1 polymer ?
#
loop_
_entity_poly.entity_id
_entity_poly.type
_entity_poly.pdbx_seq_one_letter_code
_entity_poly.pdbx_strand_id
1 'polypeptide(L)'
;MFNRNFQSKAFMGRSVLLLVRFHKLRVQMSSEERSQLRLTEEERSIHRAHREACEAKKQMYVDPSSGYKVFTEYAHLQRGKCCGSACRHCPYGQVNVKDPAMKKRFNSLFYV
;
A
#
# COMPACT_ATOMS: atom_id res chain seq x y z
N MET A 1 -1.45 -7.00 64.22
CA MET A 1 -2.34 -5.83 64.34
C MET A 1 -1.96 -4.81 63.26
N PHE A 2 -2.98 -4.23 62.62
CA PHE A 2 -3.17 -2.81 62.28
C PHE A 2 -1.92 -1.90 62.16
N ASN A 3 -1.61 -1.24 61.02
CA ASN A 3 -2.37 -0.29 60.16
C ASN A 3 -2.35 1.18 60.63
N ARG A 4 -2.20 2.10 59.65
CA ARG A 4 -2.01 3.58 59.68
C ARG A 4 -0.65 4.07 60.22
N ASN A 5 -0.07 5.20 59.78
CA ASN A 5 -0.34 6.18 58.69
C ASN A 5 1.04 6.67 58.15
N PHE A 6 1.29 6.96 56.86
CA PHE A 6 0.75 7.96 55.91
C PHE A 6 1.29 9.40 56.06
N GLN A 7 2.23 9.77 55.18
CA GLN A 7 2.34 11.03 54.41
C GLN A 7 3.64 10.94 53.57
N SER A 8 3.81 11.38 52.33
CA SER A 8 2.98 11.79 51.19
C SER A 8 3.96 12.46 50.20
N LYS A 9 3.62 12.50 48.89
CA LYS A 9 4.41 13.13 47.79
C LYS A 9 5.60 12.24 47.35
N ALA A 10 5.88 12.04 46.05
CA ALA A 10 5.40 12.75 44.86
C ALA A 10 4.55 11.86 43.91
N PHE A 11 3.43 12.41 43.44
CA PHE A 11 2.49 11.80 42.51
C PHE A 11 2.64 12.45 41.12
N MET A 12 3.77 12.20 40.43
CA MET A 12 4.02 12.69 39.06
C MET A 12 5.08 11.78 38.39
N GLY A 13 4.68 10.79 37.58
CA GLY A 13 5.68 9.96 36.88
C GLY A 13 5.27 8.68 36.15
N ARG A 14 4.01 8.21 36.21
CA ARG A 14 3.60 6.95 35.53
C ARG A 14 2.64 7.10 34.35
N SER A 15 1.74 8.08 34.32
CA SER A 15 0.73 8.20 33.24
C SER A 15 1.29 8.69 31.90
N VAL A 16 2.28 9.60 31.92
CA VAL A 16 2.81 10.20 30.67
C VAL A 16 3.57 9.17 29.82
N LEU A 17 4.32 8.27 30.45
CA LEU A 17 5.14 7.28 29.76
C LEU A 17 4.31 6.25 28.98
N LEU A 18 3.10 5.93 29.46
CA LEU A 18 2.19 5.00 28.77
C LEU A 18 1.60 5.64 27.50
N LEU A 19 1.19 6.91 27.56
CA LEU A 19 0.63 7.65 26.44
C LEU A 19 1.62 7.80 25.28
N VAL A 20 2.89 8.11 25.57
CA VAL A 20 3.96 8.16 24.55
C VAL A 20 4.15 6.80 23.88
N ARG A 21 4.00 5.69 24.62
CA ARG A 21 4.14 4.32 24.10
C ARG A 21 3.00 3.94 23.13
N PHE A 22 1.78 4.38 23.40
CA PHE A 22 0.65 4.25 22.45
C PHE A 22 0.78 5.17 21.23
N HIS A 23 1.27 6.40 21.42
CA HIS A 23 1.49 7.32 20.30
C HIS A 23 2.57 6.82 19.34
N LYS A 24 3.62 6.14 19.86
CA LYS A 24 4.69 5.56 19.05
C LYS A 24 4.19 4.42 18.15
N LEU A 25 3.29 3.56 18.64
CA LEU A 25 2.67 2.48 17.85
C LEU A 25 1.76 3.00 16.73
N ARG A 26 1.08 4.14 16.93
CA ARG A 26 0.17 4.74 15.94
C ARG A 26 0.90 5.45 14.78
N VAL A 27 2.19 5.76 14.93
CA VAL A 27 2.99 6.53 13.97
C VAL A 27 3.77 5.62 12.98
N GLN A 28 3.81 4.31 13.21
CA GLN A 28 4.57 3.36 12.36
C GLN A 28 3.80 2.80 11.15
N MET A 29 2.76 3.49 10.67
CA MET A 29 2.06 3.08 9.44
C MET A 29 2.93 3.31 8.20
N SER A 30 3.18 2.25 7.44
CA SER A 30 3.96 2.28 6.21
C SER A 30 3.36 3.23 5.16
N SER A 31 4.18 3.66 4.21
CA SER A 31 3.72 4.47 3.07
C SER A 31 2.62 3.77 2.27
N GLU A 32 2.70 2.44 2.14
CA GLU A 32 1.73 1.63 1.41
C GLU A 32 0.37 1.55 2.12
N GLU A 33 0.34 1.31 3.44
CA GLU A 33 -0.92 1.29 4.22
C GLU A 33 -1.65 2.64 4.12
N ARG A 34 -0.91 3.75 4.17
CA ARG A 34 -1.48 5.10 4.03
C ARG A 34 -2.06 5.37 2.63
N SER A 35 -1.49 4.78 1.58
CA SER A 35 -2.08 4.84 0.24
C SER A 35 -3.32 3.95 0.11
N GLN A 36 -3.30 2.75 0.69
CA GLN A 36 -4.42 1.80 0.65
C GLN A 36 -5.70 2.33 1.30
N LEU A 37 -5.59 3.19 2.32
CA LEU A 37 -6.72 3.86 2.98
C LEU A 37 -7.54 4.79 2.07
N ARG A 38 -7.02 5.19 0.89
CA ARG A 38 -7.70 6.12 -0.03
C ARG A 38 -8.31 5.45 -1.28
N LEU A 39 -8.17 4.14 -1.41
CA LEU A 39 -8.65 3.38 -2.57
C LEU A 39 -10.15 3.05 -2.46
N THR A 40 -10.78 2.78 -3.59
CA THR A 40 -12.06 2.05 -3.64
C THR A 40 -11.88 0.55 -3.36
N GLU A 41 -12.97 -0.21 -3.23
CA GLU A 41 -12.88 -1.66 -3.04
C GLU A 41 -12.43 -2.37 -4.32
N GLU A 42 -12.88 -1.88 -5.47
CA GLU A 42 -12.46 -2.33 -6.80
C GLU A 42 -10.94 -2.10 -6.98
N GLU A 43 -10.44 -0.92 -6.62
CA GLU A 43 -9.00 -0.62 -6.66
C GLU A 43 -8.18 -1.52 -5.72
N ARG A 44 -8.68 -1.80 -4.51
CA ARG A 44 -8.07 -2.78 -3.58
C ARG A 44 -8.02 -4.18 -4.20
N SER A 45 -9.09 -4.61 -4.86
CA SER A 45 -9.17 -5.91 -5.53
C SER A 45 -8.18 -6.02 -6.69
N ILE A 46 -8.07 -4.98 -7.53
CA ILE A 46 -7.09 -4.90 -8.62
C ILE A 46 -5.65 -5.05 -8.11
N HIS A 47 -5.31 -4.29 -7.06
CA HIS A 47 -3.97 -4.30 -6.47
C HIS A 47 -3.66 -5.63 -5.78
N ARG A 48 -4.63 -6.25 -5.10
CA ARG A 48 -4.49 -7.59 -4.50
C ARG A 48 -4.21 -8.65 -5.58
N ALA A 49 -5.02 -8.71 -6.63
CA ALA A 49 -4.88 -9.70 -7.70
C ALA A 49 -3.53 -9.56 -8.46
N HIS A 50 -3.03 -8.33 -8.62
CA HIS A 50 -1.68 -8.08 -9.14
C HIS A 50 -0.59 -8.59 -8.19
N ARG A 51 -0.69 -8.29 -6.89
CA ARG A 51 0.30 -8.67 -5.87
C ARG A 51 0.42 -10.19 -5.76
N GLU A 52 -0.70 -10.90 -5.62
CA GLU A 52 -0.76 -12.36 -5.59
C GLU A 52 -0.15 -12.98 -6.86
N ALA A 53 -0.36 -12.36 -8.03
CA ALA A 53 0.25 -12.81 -9.28
C ALA A 53 1.76 -12.55 -9.34
N CYS A 54 2.26 -11.43 -8.79
CA CYS A 54 3.69 -11.15 -8.70
C CYS A 54 4.40 -12.11 -7.73
N GLU A 55 3.82 -12.37 -6.56
CA GLU A 55 4.33 -13.33 -5.58
C GLU A 55 4.40 -14.75 -6.17
N ALA A 56 3.35 -15.16 -6.89
CA ALA A 56 3.30 -16.42 -7.62
C ALA A 56 4.16 -16.43 -8.92
N LYS A 57 4.96 -15.39 -9.19
CA LYS A 57 5.80 -15.24 -10.40
C LYS A 57 5.04 -15.43 -11.72
N LYS A 58 3.75 -15.07 -11.75
CA LYS A 58 2.91 -15.13 -12.95
C LYS A 58 3.18 -13.92 -13.83
N GLN A 59 3.15 -14.13 -15.15
CA GLN A 59 3.37 -13.06 -16.13
C GLN A 59 2.15 -12.14 -16.27
N MET A 60 0.96 -12.62 -15.94
CA MET A 60 -0.30 -11.90 -16.12
C MET A 60 -1.27 -12.23 -14.99
N TYR A 61 -2.21 -11.33 -14.74
CA TYR A 61 -3.40 -11.54 -13.91
C TYR A 61 -4.65 -11.10 -14.67
N VAL A 62 -5.83 -11.54 -14.23
CA VAL A 62 -7.11 -11.00 -14.73
C VAL A 62 -7.47 -9.80 -13.86
N ASP A 63 -7.66 -8.64 -14.48
CA ASP A 63 -8.13 -7.43 -13.81
C ASP A 63 -9.60 -7.63 -13.39
N PRO A 64 -9.93 -7.65 -12.08
CA PRO A 64 -11.29 -7.91 -11.62
C PRO A 64 -12.29 -6.79 -11.98
N SER A 65 -11.81 -5.59 -12.35
CA SER A 65 -12.66 -4.47 -12.77
C SER A 65 -12.95 -4.47 -14.27
N SER A 66 -12.01 -4.90 -15.12
CA SER A 66 -12.16 -4.85 -16.59
C SER A 66 -12.29 -6.22 -17.27
N GLY A 67 -12.00 -7.32 -16.56
CA GLY A 67 -11.94 -8.67 -17.12
C GLY A 67 -10.73 -8.95 -18.02
N TYR A 68 -9.88 -7.95 -18.29
CA TYR A 68 -8.74 -8.12 -19.19
C TYR A 68 -7.55 -8.84 -18.52
N LYS A 69 -6.80 -9.59 -19.33
CA LYS A 69 -5.49 -10.14 -18.91
C LYS A 69 -4.44 -9.02 -18.98
N VAL A 70 -3.94 -8.59 -17.82
CA VAL A 70 -2.97 -7.50 -17.68
C VAL A 70 -1.61 -8.06 -17.27
N PHE A 71 -0.51 -7.54 -17.85
CA PHE A 71 0.84 -7.91 -17.44
C PHE A 71 1.11 -7.49 -15.99
N THR A 72 1.77 -8.37 -15.24
CA THR A 72 2.26 -8.06 -13.89
C THR A 72 3.47 -7.13 -13.94
N GLU A 73 3.79 -6.51 -12.80
CA GLU A 73 5.05 -5.77 -12.67
C GLU A 73 6.25 -6.70 -12.84
N TYR A 74 6.19 -7.90 -12.26
CA TYR A 74 7.17 -8.97 -12.44
C TYR A 74 7.45 -9.31 -13.92
N ALA A 75 6.42 -9.33 -14.77
CA ALA A 75 6.58 -9.51 -16.22
C ALA A 75 7.28 -8.32 -16.90
N HIS A 76 6.97 -7.09 -16.46
CA HIS A 76 7.63 -5.90 -16.97
C HIS A 76 9.11 -5.85 -16.57
N LEU A 77 9.44 -6.18 -15.32
CA LEU A 77 10.82 -6.22 -14.83
C LEU A 77 11.67 -7.23 -15.61
N GLN A 78 11.16 -8.44 -15.86
CA GLN A 78 11.84 -9.42 -16.73
C GLN A 78 11.97 -8.97 -18.19
N ARG A 79 10.96 -8.27 -18.71
CA ARG A 79 10.98 -7.71 -20.07
C ARG A 79 11.97 -6.55 -20.21
N GLY A 80 12.35 -5.88 -19.11
CA GLY A 80 13.26 -4.74 -19.10
C GLY A 80 12.71 -3.45 -19.72
N LYS A 81 11.45 -3.41 -20.18
CA LYS A 81 10.85 -2.24 -20.84
C LYS A 81 9.32 -2.17 -20.76
N CYS A 82 8.80 -0.95 -20.92
CA CYS A 82 7.36 -0.70 -21.14
C CYS A 82 6.89 -1.37 -22.44
N CYS A 83 5.72 -2.01 -22.44
CA CYS A 83 5.16 -2.64 -23.65
C CYS A 83 4.27 -1.71 -24.50
N GLY A 84 3.96 -0.50 -24.02
CA GLY A 84 3.11 0.47 -24.72
C GLY A 84 1.60 0.24 -24.63
N SER A 85 1.14 -0.74 -23.85
CA SER A 85 -0.28 -1.16 -23.77
C SER A 85 -1.05 -0.59 -22.55
N ALA A 86 -0.62 0.55 -22.00
CA ALA A 86 -1.24 1.22 -20.84
C ALA A 86 -1.58 0.28 -19.65
N CYS A 87 -0.64 -0.63 -19.33
CA CYS A 87 -0.79 -1.59 -18.23
C CYS A 87 -0.86 -0.89 -16.87
N ARG A 88 -1.70 -1.42 -15.97
CA ARG A 88 -1.95 -0.81 -14.64
C ARG A 88 -0.70 -0.72 -13.76
N HIS A 89 0.16 -1.72 -13.81
CA HIS A 89 1.33 -1.84 -12.95
C HIS A 89 2.63 -1.80 -13.77
N CYS A 90 2.81 -0.74 -14.56
CA CYS A 90 4.01 -0.54 -15.36
C CYS A 90 5.08 0.22 -14.56
N PRO A 91 6.21 -0.41 -14.16
CA PRO A 91 7.26 0.26 -13.39
C PRO A 91 8.00 1.34 -14.20
N TYR A 92 7.83 1.34 -15.53
CA TYR A 92 8.47 2.27 -16.46
C TYR A 92 7.58 3.44 -16.88
N GLY A 93 6.74 3.98 -15.98
CA GLY A 93 6.05 5.25 -16.21
C GLY A 93 5.11 5.33 -17.43
N GLN A 94 4.66 4.19 -17.98
CA GLN A 94 3.96 4.11 -19.27
C GLN A 94 4.69 4.80 -20.46
N VAL A 95 6.03 4.91 -20.43
CA VAL A 95 6.80 5.71 -21.42
C VAL A 95 6.58 5.32 -22.89
N ASN A 96 6.32 4.04 -23.18
CA ASN A 96 6.12 3.55 -24.56
C ASN A 96 4.66 3.60 -25.04
N VAL A 97 3.73 4.14 -24.23
CA VAL A 97 2.34 4.38 -24.68
C VAL A 97 2.35 5.58 -25.61
N LYS A 98 2.20 5.31 -26.92
CA LYS A 98 2.32 6.31 -27.99
C LYS A 98 1.16 7.32 -27.99
N ASP A 99 -0.06 6.82 -27.82
CA ASP A 99 -1.27 7.64 -27.79
C ASP A 99 -1.44 8.29 -26.40
N PRO A 100 -1.42 9.64 -26.28
CA PRO A 100 -1.68 10.32 -25.02
C PRO A 100 -3.04 10.01 -24.41
N ALA A 101 -4.08 9.76 -25.22
CA ALA A 101 -5.43 9.45 -24.75
C ALA A 101 -5.51 8.07 -24.05
N MET A 102 -4.57 7.18 -24.34
CA MET A 102 -4.44 5.87 -23.70
C MET A 102 -3.63 5.90 -22.40
N LYS A 103 -2.97 7.02 -22.07
CA LYS A 103 -2.19 7.15 -20.83
C LYS A 103 -3.13 7.31 -19.64
N LYS A 104 -2.94 6.45 -18.65
CA LYS A 104 -3.76 6.38 -17.44
C LYS A 104 -3.25 7.29 -16.33
N ARG A 105 -4.10 7.63 -15.37
CA ARG A 105 -3.71 8.47 -14.22
C ARG A 105 -3.13 7.59 -13.12
N PHE A 106 -2.02 8.00 -12.51
CA PHE A 106 -1.47 7.29 -11.35
C PHE A 106 -2.24 7.65 -10.06
N ASN A 107 -2.80 6.66 -9.35
CA ASN A 107 -3.64 6.86 -8.16
C ASN A 107 -2.87 6.78 -6.81
N SER A 108 -1.54 6.83 -6.84
CA SER A 108 -0.57 6.56 -5.74
C SER A 108 -0.12 5.12 -5.54
N LEU A 109 -0.77 4.12 -6.17
CA LEU A 109 -0.26 2.74 -6.22
C LEU A 109 -0.13 2.21 -7.64
N PHE A 110 -1.09 2.49 -8.52
CA PHE A 110 -1.11 2.00 -9.88
C PHE A 110 -1.82 2.96 -10.84
N TYR A 111 -1.85 2.60 -12.12
CA TYR A 111 -2.49 3.37 -13.18
C TYR A 111 -3.98 2.98 -13.35
N VAL A 112 -4.86 3.95 -13.14
CA VAL A 112 -6.31 3.86 -13.39
C VAL A 112 -6.70 4.48 -14.72
#